data_AF-A0A074ZIH1-F1
#
_entry.id   AF-A0A074ZIH1-F1
#
_cell.length_a   1.000
_cell.length_b   1.000
_cell.length_c   1.000
_cell.angle_alpha   90.00
_cell.angle_beta   90.00
_cell.angle_gamma   90.00
#
_symmetry.space_group_name_H-M   'P 1'
#
loop_
_entity.id
_entity.type
_entity.pdbx_description
1 polymer ?
#
loop_
_entity_poly.entity_id
_entity_poly.type
_entity_poly.pdbx_seq_one_letter_code
_entity_poly.pdbx_strand_id
1 'polypeptide(L)'
;MRSLLSSTKEFITYQGSLPFPGCYETVTWIILNHPIPISPAELKTLRRLRVAQTLWSGSMADNFRPIQPLNNRSIRTNINFDT
;
A
#
# COMPACT_ATOMS: atom_id res chain seq x y z
N MET A 1 -8.14 5.88 14.82
CA MET A 1 -7.26 4.91 14.14
C MET A 1 -8.02 3.69 13.59
N ARG A 2 -8.97 3.08 14.33
CA ARG A 2 -9.82 1.99 13.80
C ARG A 2 -10.72 2.36 12.61
N SER A 3 -11.03 3.64 12.44
CA SER A 3 -11.83 4.16 11.32
C SER A 3 -11.15 4.05 9.95
N LEU A 4 -9.84 3.79 9.91
CA LEU A 4 -9.06 3.57 8.69
C LEU A 4 -8.74 2.09 8.47
N LEU A 5 -9.53 1.18 9.05
CA LEU A 5 -9.48 -0.24 8.77
C LEU A 5 -10.73 -0.65 8.01
N SER A 6 -10.55 -1.56 7.06
CA SER A 6 -11.67 -2.19 6.39
C SER A 6 -12.48 -3.03 7.38
N SER A 7 -13.78 -3.20 7.13
CA SER A 7 -14.65 -4.09 7.91
C SER A 7 -14.36 -5.57 7.65
N THR A 8 -13.69 -5.90 6.53
CA THR A 8 -13.34 -7.28 6.21
C THR A 8 -12.23 -7.82 7.10
N LYS A 9 -12.25 -9.13 7.33
CA LYS A 9 -11.13 -9.89 7.92
C LYS A 9 -10.33 -10.65 6.87
N GLU A 10 -10.69 -10.52 5.60
CA GLU A 10 -10.02 -11.17 4.49
C GLU A 10 -8.74 -10.44 4.13
N PHE A 11 -7.66 -11.19 3.94
CA PHE A 11 -6.37 -10.66 3.58
C PHE A 11 -5.51 -11.66 2.82
N ILE A 12 -4.54 -11.12 2.10
CA ILE A 12 -3.43 -11.85 1.48
C ILE A 12 -2.15 -11.53 2.25
N THR A 13 -1.28 -12.53 2.46
CA THR A 13 -0.02 -12.35 3.17
C THR A 13 1.16 -13.06 2.49
N TYR A 14 2.32 -12.42 2.51
CA TYR A 14 3.58 -12.95 1.96
C TYR A 14 4.80 -12.28 2.61
N GLN A 15 5.97 -12.92 2.54
CA GLN A 15 7.24 -12.31 2.95
C GLN A 15 7.81 -11.43 1.83
N GLY A 16 8.26 -10.23 2.17
CA GLY A 16 8.78 -9.27 1.22
C GLY A 16 9.72 -8.26 1.86
N SER A 17 9.87 -7.12 1.19
CA SER A 17 10.78 -6.05 1.59
C SER A 17 10.08 -4.72 1.79
N LEU A 18 10.83 -3.78 2.37
CA LEU A 18 10.44 -2.37 2.41
C LEU A 18 10.32 -1.81 0.97
N PRO A 19 9.29 -0.99 0.69
CA PRO A 19 9.10 -0.39 -0.63
C PRO A 19 9.92 0.90 -0.84
N PHE A 20 10.81 1.24 0.11
CA PHE A 20 11.66 2.43 0.11
C PHE A 20 13.13 2.04 0.36
N PRO A 21 14.09 2.98 0.15
CA PRO A 21 15.52 2.67 0.22
C PRO A 21 15.95 1.95 1.51
N GLY A 22 16.94 1.08 1.37
CA GLY A 22 17.26 0.02 2.33
C GLY A 22 16.70 -1.32 1.90
N CYS A 23 15.49 -1.35 1.33
CA CYS A 23 14.88 -2.50 0.65
C CYS A 23 15.01 -3.84 1.40
N TYR A 24 15.12 -3.81 2.73
CA TYR A 24 15.42 -4.99 3.54
C TYR A 24 14.27 -6.00 3.47
N GLU A 25 14.61 -7.27 3.31
CA GLU A 25 13.67 -8.40 3.21
C GLU A 25 13.23 -8.90 4.60
N THR A 26 12.66 -7.99 5.39
CA THR A 26 12.27 -8.24 6.79
C THR A 26 10.77 -8.07 7.04
N VAL A 27 9.97 -7.88 5.98
CA VAL A 27 8.56 -7.51 6.08
C VAL A 27 7.65 -8.71 5.80
N THR A 28 6.75 -9.00 6.73
CA THR A 28 5.57 -9.83 6.43
C THR A 28 4.41 -8.91 6.04
N TRP A 29 4.04 -8.93 4.76
CA TRP A 29 2.93 -8.12 4.26
C TRP A 29 1.58 -8.71 4.65
N ILE A 30 0.62 -7.86 5.01
CA ILE A 30 -0.79 -8.20 5.19
C ILE A 30 -1.59 -7.19 4.37
N ILE A 31 -2.20 -7.65 3.28
CA ILE A 31 -2.97 -6.82 2.35
C ILE A 31 -4.44 -7.18 2.53
N LEU A 32 -5.24 -6.25 3.04
CA LEU A 32 -6.68 -6.45 3.24
C LEU A 32 -7.40 -6.51 1.88
N ASN A 33 -8.36 -7.43 1.74
CA ASN A 33 -9.06 -7.69 0.48
C ASN A 33 -10.02 -6.55 0.06
N HIS A 34 -10.46 -5.74 1.02
CA HIS A 34 -11.43 -4.67 0.78
C HIS A 34 -10.81 -3.28 1.00
N PRO A 35 -10.77 -2.41 -0.01
CA PRO A 35 -10.24 -1.06 0.12
C PRO A 35 -11.17 -0.15 0.94
N ILE A 36 -10.63 0.96 1.42
CA ILE A 36 -11.40 2.02 2.06
C ILE A 36 -11.67 3.11 1.03
N PRO A 37 -12.94 3.42 0.74
CA PRO A 37 -13.27 4.46 -0.22
C PRO A 37 -12.89 5.83 0.32
N ILE A 38 -12.35 6.67 -0.55
CA ILE A 38 -12.10 8.10 -0.30
C ILE A 38 -12.67 8.91 -1.45
N SER A 39 -13.05 10.15 -1.18
CA SER A 39 -13.51 11.07 -2.20
C SER A 39 -12.36 11.55 -3.10
N PRO A 40 -12.66 11.95 -4.36
CA PRO A 40 -11.66 12.55 -5.24
C PRO A 40 -11.02 13.82 -4.66
N ALA A 41 -11.77 14.58 -3.86
CA ALA A 41 -11.28 15.82 -3.22
C ALA A 41 -10.22 15.52 -2.14
N GLU A 42 -10.42 14.46 -1.35
CA GLU A 42 -9.45 14.01 -0.36
C GLU A 42 -8.17 13.52 -1.05
N LEU A 43 -8.29 12.71 -2.10
CA LEU A 43 -7.13 12.24 -2.88
C LEU A 43 -6.36 13.42 -3.50
N LYS A 44 -7.07 14.43 -4.03
CA LYS A 44 -6.44 15.65 -4.57
C LYS A 44 -5.68 16.43 -3.49
N THR A 45 -6.17 16.41 -2.25
CA THR A 45 -5.51 17.06 -1.12
C THR A 45 -4.18 16.38 -0.79
N LEU A 46 -4.13 15.04 -0.80
CA LEU A 46 -2.87 14.29 -0.65
C LEU A 46 -1.89 14.61 -1.78
N ARG A 47 -2.35 14.66 -3.03
CA ARG A 47 -1.50 14.96 -4.21
C ARG A 47 -1.00 16.41 -4.28
N ARG A 48 -1.55 17.32 -3.46
CA ARG A 48 -1.05 18.71 -3.35
C ARG A 48 0.18 18.84 -2.44
N LEU A 49 0.52 17.80 -1.68
CA LEU A 49 1.72 17.77 -0.86
C LEU A 49 2.97 17.92 -1.74
N ARG A 50 4.03 18.45 -1.15
CA ARG A 50 5.30 18.73 -1.82
C ARG A 50 6.43 17.99 -1.15
N VAL A 51 7.43 17.58 -1.92
CA VAL A 51 8.60 16.83 -1.41
C VAL A 51 9.40 17.66 -0.39
N ALA A 52 9.46 18.98 -0.58
CA ALA A 52 10.08 19.90 0.37
C ALA A 52 9.17 21.12 0.60
N GLN A 53 9.48 21.91 1.63
CA GLN A 53 8.75 23.15 1.96
C GLN A 53 9.09 24.31 1.01
N THR A 54 9.58 24.04 -0.20
CA THR A 54 9.97 25.06 -1.17
C THR A 54 9.00 25.08 -2.34
N LEU A 55 8.75 26.28 -2.88
CA LEU A 55 7.86 26.48 -4.03
C LEU A 55 8.39 25.85 -5.33
N TRP A 56 9.65 25.42 -5.35
CA TRP A 56 10.32 24.79 -6.48
C TRP A 56 10.34 23.26 -6.41
N SER A 57 10.03 22.66 -5.25
CA SER A 57 10.10 21.20 -5.11
C SER A 57 9.00 20.49 -5.91
N GLY A 58 9.23 19.27 -6.39
CA GLY A 58 8.16 18.49 -7.02
C GLY A 58 6.95 18.25 -6.10
N SER A 59 5.80 17.93 -6.72
CA SER A 59 4.66 17.33 -6.00
C SER A 59 5.09 15.99 -5.41
N MET A 60 4.60 15.67 -4.21
CA MET A 60 4.71 14.35 -3.59
C MET A 60 3.60 13.44 -4.13
N ALA A 61 3.55 13.31 -5.45
CA ALA A 61 2.69 12.37 -6.16
C ALA A 61 3.52 11.17 -6.64
N ASP A 62 2.83 10.09 -6.99
CA ASP A 62 3.43 8.88 -7.60
C ASP A 62 4.59 8.28 -6.80
N ASN A 63 4.54 8.45 -5.48
CA ASN A 63 5.51 7.97 -4.50
C ASN A 63 5.29 6.47 -4.17
N PHE A 64 5.16 5.63 -5.20
CA PHE A 64 5.02 4.19 -5.08
C PHE A 64 6.15 3.46 -5.80
N ARG A 65 6.47 2.26 -5.31
CA ARG A 65 7.43 1.37 -5.96
C ARG A 65 6.72 0.54 -7.03
N PRO A 66 7.28 0.38 -8.25
CA PRO A 66 6.73 -0.51 -9.27
C PRO A 66 6.65 -1.97 -8.79
N ILE A 67 5.74 -2.74 -9.39
CA ILE A 67 5.56 -4.17 -9.11
C ILE A 67 6.90 -4.90 -9.31
N GLN A 68 7.24 -5.79 -8.38
CA GLN A 68 8.46 -6.59 -8.41
C GLN A 68 8.11 -8.06 -8.69
N PRO A 69 9.04 -8.85 -9.27
CA PRO A 69 8.82 -10.26 -9.53
C PRO A 69 8.41 -11.05 -8.27
N LEU A 70 7.44 -11.95 -8.39
CA LEU A 70 7.04 -12.80 -7.27
C LEU A 70 8.14 -13.82 -6.91
N ASN A 71 8.88 -14.30 -7.90
CA ASN A 71 9.81 -15.42 -7.78
C ASN A 71 9.11 -16.64 -7.15
N ASN A 72 9.79 -17.37 -6.27
CA ASN A 72 9.26 -18.60 -5.64
C ASN A 72 8.60 -18.32 -4.27
N ARG A 73 8.11 -17.11 -4.03
CA ARG A 73 7.49 -16.76 -2.74
C ARG A 73 6.09 -17.33 -2.65
N SER A 74 5.80 -17.99 -1.55
CA SER A 74 4.45 -18.48 -1.24
C SER A 74 3.54 -17.33 -0.82
N ILE A 75 2.39 -17.23 -1.46
CA ILE A 75 1.30 -16.34 -1.09
C ILE A 75 0.28 -17.16 -0.29
N ARG A 76 -0.19 -16.62 0.84
CA ARG A 76 -1.25 -17.24 1.65
C ARG A 76 -2.42 -16.27 1.77
N THR A 77 -3.62 -16.81 1.93
CA THR A 77 -4.84 -16.01 2.06
C THR A 77 -5.86 -16.75 2.89
N ASN A 78 -6.77 -16.01 3.54
CA ASN A 78 -7.96 -16.54 4.18
C ASN A 78 -9.25 -16.21 3.40
N ILE A 79 -9.12 -15.67 2.17
CA ILE A 79 -10.24 -15.46 1.26
C ILE A 79 -10.79 -16.82 0.83
N ASN A 80 -12.10 -17.00 0.96
CA ASN A 80 -12.80 -18.16 0.40
C ASN A 80 -13.16 -17.86 -1.06
N PHE A 81 -12.75 -18.74 -1.97
CA PHE A 81 -12.99 -18.59 -3.41
C PHE A 81 -14.14 -19.50 -3.92
N ASP A 82 -14.72 -20.33 -3.04
CA ASP A 82 -15.74 -21.32 -3.40
C ASP A 82 -17.19 -20.78 -3.32
N THR A 83 -17.34 -19.49 -3.03
CA THR A 83 -18.61 -18.73 -3.11
C THR A 83 -18.68 -17.93 -4.39
#